data_AF-A0A359EIT4-F1
#
_entry.id   AF-A0A359EIT4-F1
#
_cell.length_a   1.000
_cell.length_b   1.000
_cell.length_c   1.000
_cell.angle_alpha   90.00
_cell.angle_beta   90.00
_cell.angle_gamma   90.00
#
_symmetry.space_group_name_H-M   'P 1'
#
loop_
_entity.id
_entity.type
_entity.pdbx_description
1 polymer ?
#
loop_
_entity_poly.entity_id
_entity_poly.type
_entity_poly.pdbx_seq_one_letter_code
_entity_poly.pdbx_strand_id
1 'polypeptide(L)'
;GARIDQSIILTDAIIESGAVLERVILDKRVRIGEQAQVGSASPQDALVMMGKNSIIPAGARLDPGVVINADVLATDFPSLHIKSNQIIEKTRRIRHDL
;
A
#
# COMPACT_ATOMS: atom_id res chain seq x y z
N GLY A 1 8.93 -14.94 4.62
CA GLY A 1 7.57 -14.79 5.18
C GLY A 1 7.30 -13.33 5.49
N ALA A 2 6.06 -12.93 5.74
CA ALA A 2 5.66 -11.55 6.06
C ALA A 2 5.06 -11.45 7.47
N ARG A 3 5.08 -10.27 8.08
CA ARG A 3 4.43 -9.98 9.38
C ARG A 3 3.22 -9.08 9.15
N ILE A 4 2.07 -9.49 9.68
CA ILE A 4 0.80 -8.76 9.55
C ILE A 4 0.20 -8.68 10.95
N ASP A 5 -0.11 -7.48 11.41
CA ASP A 5 -0.73 -7.24 12.72
C ASP A 5 -1.86 -6.21 12.63
N GLN A 6 -2.94 -6.46 13.37
CA GLN A 6 -4.13 -5.60 13.47
C GLN A 6 -4.66 -5.09 12.11
N SER A 7 -4.66 -5.93 11.08
CA SER A 7 -4.92 -5.51 9.69
C SER A 7 -6.07 -6.27 9.05
N ILE A 8 -6.72 -5.64 8.08
CA ILE A 8 -7.78 -6.24 7.26
C ILE A 8 -7.24 -6.47 5.85
N ILE A 9 -7.28 -7.72 5.39
CA ILE A 9 -6.79 -8.11 4.07
C ILE A 9 -7.94 -8.70 3.27
N LEU A 10 -8.34 -8.05 2.18
CA LEU A 10 -9.35 -8.56 1.26
C LEU A 10 -8.76 -9.60 0.30
N THR A 11 -9.61 -10.22 -0.50
CA THR A 11 -9.28 -11.38 -1.34
C THR A 11 -8.23 -11.08 -2.41
N ASP A 12 -7.50 -12.12 -2.80
CA ASP A 12 -6.48 -12.09 -3.87
C ASP A 12 -5.31 -11.13 -3.63
N ALA A 13 -5.10 -10.65 -2.41
CA ALA A 13 -3.92 -9.88 -2.06
C ALA A 13 -2.65 -10.75 -2.13
N ILE A 14 -1.55 -10.16 -2.62
CA ILE A 14 -0.23 -10.80 -2.64
C ILE A 14 0.67 -9.99 -1.71
N ILE A 15 1.21 -10.64 -0.68
CA ILE A 15 2.13 -10.01 0.28
C ILE A 15 3.46 -10.73 0.18
N GLU A 16 4.46 -10.05 -0.36
CA GLU A 16 5.78 -10.61 -0.61
C GLU A 16 6.62 -10.78 0.67
N SER A 17 7.73 -11.50 0.56
CA SER A 17 8.58 -11.84 1.71
C SER A 17 9.13 -10.58 2.40
N GLY A 18 9.31 -10.65 3.71
CA GLY A 18 9.88 -9.56 4.51
C GLY A 18 8.97 -8.34 4.70
N ALA A 19 7.80 -8.29 4.05
CA ALA A 19 6.86 -7.19 4.26
C ALA A 19 6.34 -7.17 5.72
N VAL A 20 6.18 -5.97 6.25
CA VAL A 20 5.63 -5.68 7.58
C VAL A 20 4.43 -4.76 7.41
N LEU A 21 3.26 -5.25 7.80
CA LEU A 21 1.99 -4.52 7.73
C LEU A 21 1.41 -4.40 9.14
N GLU A 22 1.27 -3.17 9.61
CA GLU A 22 0.74 -2.87 10.94
C GLU A 22 -0.41 -1.88 10.78
N ARG A 23 -1.61 -2.32 11.15
CA ARG A 23 -2.84 -1.51 11.07
C ARG A 23 -3.14 -0.97 9.68
N VAL A 24 -3.28 -1.89 8.73
CA VAL A 24 -3.59 -1.58 7.32
C VAL A 24 -4.93 -2.16 6.88
N ILE A 25 -5.53 -1.54 5.86
CA ILE A 25 -6.64 -2.11 5.11
C ILE A 25 -6.20 -2.28 3.66
N LEU A 26 -6.12 -3.52 3.19
CA LEU A 26 -5.89 -3.86 1.80
C LEU A 26 -7.21 -4.27 1.15
N ASP A 27 -7.61 -3.58 0.08
CA ASP A 27 -8.69 -4.04 -0.80
C ASP A 27 -8.23 -5.23 -1.67
N LYS A 28 -9.10 -5.73 -2.53
CA LYS A 28 -8.84 -6.91 -3.37
C LYS A 28 -7.67 -6.68 -4.34
N ARG A 29 -6.89 -7.74 -4.56
CA ARG A 29 -5.79 -7.77 -5.56
C ARG A 29 -4.68 -6.73 -5.33
N VAL A 30 -4.55 -6.22 -4.11
CA VAL A 30 -3.40 -5.38 -3.73
C VAL A 30 -2.13 -6.24 -3.71
N ARG A 31 -1.03 -5.73 -4.25
CA ARG A 31 0.29 -6.36 -4.16
C ARG A 31 1.20 -5.52 -3.27
N ILE A 32 1.74 -6.14 -2.23
CA ILE A 32 2.76 -5.57 -1.35
C ILE A 32 4.12 -6.13 -1.76
N GLY A 33 5.04 -5.26 -2.17
CA GLY A 33 6.40 -5.64 -2.55
C GLY A 33 7.27 -6.11 -1.38
N GLU A 34 8.34 -6.82 -1.71
CA GLU A 34 9.30 -7.38 -0.76
C GLU A 34 9.83 -6.31 0.19
N GLN A 35 10.01 -6.65 1.48
CA GLN A 35 10.56 -5.74 2.50
C GLN A 35 9.81 -4.41 2.72
N ALA A 36 8.59 -4.25 2.18
CA ALA A 36 7.79 -3.04 2.42
C ALA A 36 7.41 -2.91 3.90
N GLN A 37 7.43 -1.70 4.44
CA GLN A 37 7.07 -1.35 5.81
C GLN A 37 5.89 -0.38 5.79
N VAL A 38 4.74 -0.80 6.30
CA VAL A 38 3.49 -0.07 6.12
C VAL A 38 2.77 0.08 7.45
N GLY A 39 2.43 1.33 7.77
CA GLY A 39 1.67 1.68 8.95
C GLY A 39 2.53 1.69 10.22
N SER A 40 1.90 1.38 11.34
CA SER A 40 2.48 1.48 12.68
C SER A 40 1.69 0.65 13.68
N ALA A 41 2.38 0.03 14.64
CA ALA A 41 1.79 -0.69 15.76
C ALA A 41 1.04 0.22 16.76
N SER A 42 1.23 1.54 16.72
CA SER A 42 0.54 2.49 17.61
C SER A 42 -0.98 2.47 17.36
N PRO A 43 -1.81 2.19 18.39
CA PRO A 43 -3.26 2.21 18.25
C PRO A 43 -3.82 3.61 17.96
N GLN A 44 -3.06 4.67 18.30
CA GLN A 44 -3.45 6.06 18.11
C GLN A 44 -3.25 6.55 16.67
N ASP A 45 -2.45 5.84 15.89
CA ASP A 45 -2.11 6.25 14.53
C ASP A 45 -3.26 5.96 13.57
N ALA A 46 -3.36 6.70 12.46
CA ALA A 46 -4.34 6.42 11.42
C ALA A 46 -4.00 5.13 10.63
N LEU A 47 -5.02 4.43 10.12
CA LEU A 47 -4.80 3.27 9.26
C LEU A 47 -4.17 3.69 7.93
N VAL A 48 -3.33 2.83 7.35
CA VAL A 48 -2.97 2.94 5.93
C VAL A 48 -4.02 2.20 5.10
N MET A 49 -4.56 2.85 4.07
CA MET A 49 -5.61 2.28 3.22
C MET A 49 -5.12 2.10 1.78
N MET A 50 -5.37 0.94 1.18
CA MET A 50 -4.95 0.64 -0.18
C MET A 50 -6.11 0.11 -1.02
N GLY A 51 -6.42 0.83 -2.09
CA GLY A 51 -7.48 0.48 -3.03
C GLY A 51 -7.13 -0.69 -3.95
N LYS A 52 -8.17 -1.30 -4.53
CA LYS A 52 -8.06 -2.48 -5.40
C LYS A 52 -6.95 -2.37 -6.45
N ASN A 53 -6.32 -3.49 -6.78
CA ASN A 53 -5.28 -3.61 -7.82
C ASN A 53 -4.05 -2.70 -7.64
N SER A 54 -3.87 -2.05 -6.49
CA SER A 54 -2.69 -1.21 -6.27
C SER A 54 -1.44 -2.05 -6.04
N ILE A 55 -0.28 -1.53 -6.46
CA ILE A 55 1.03 -2.18 -6.33
C ILE A 55 1.93 -1.29 -5.50
N ILE A 56 2.27 -1.75 -4.30
CA ILE A 56 3.22 -1.09 -3.40
C ILE A 56 4.64 -1.56 -3.77
N PRO A 57 5.59 -0.64 -4.05
CA PRO A 57 6.95 -1.01 -4.42
C PRO A 57 7.68 -1.82 -3.34
N ALA A 58 8.64 -2.64 -3.75
CA ALA A 58 9.57 -3.29 -2.82
C ALA A 58 10.35 -2.23 -2.02
N GLY A 59 10.54 -2.49 -0.72
CA GLY A 59 11.22 -1.59 0.22
C GLY A 59 10.48 -0.28 0.51
N ALA A 60 9.24 -0.11 0.04
CA ALA A 60 8.47 1.10 0.32
C ALA A 60 8.18 1.24 1.82
N ARG A 61 8.25 2.47 2.33
CA ARG A 61 7.85 2.88 3.68
C ARG A 61 6.63 3.79 3.56
N LEU A 62 5.50 3.35 4.11
CA LEU A 62 4.28 4.16 4.15
C LEU A 62 3.97 4.49 5.60
N ASP A 63 4.08 5.77 5.94
CA ASP A 63 3.75 6.26 7.27
C ASP A 63 2.23 6.13 7.53
N PRO A 64 1.79 6.14 8.81
CA PRO A 64 0.37 6.05 9.13
C PRO A 64 -0.49 7.14 8.47
N GLY A 65 -1.71 6.78 8.10
CA GLY A 65 -2.67 7.69 7.44
C GLY A 65 -2.44 7.92 5.94
N VAL A 66 -1.46 7.26 5.33
CA VAL A 66 -1.31 7.26 3.86
C VAL A 66 -2.49 6.54 3.21
N VAL A 67 -2.97 7.08 2.09
CA VAL A 67 -4.01 6.45 1.26
C VAL A 67 -3.47 6.20 -0.14
N ILE A 68 -3.57 4.96 -0.59
CA ILE A 68 -3.22 4.55 -1.95
C ILE A 68 -4.52 4.29 -2.71
N ASN A 69 -4.80 5.09 -3.72
CA ASN A 69 -6.02 4.92 -4.53
C ASN A 69 -5.98 3.64 -5.38
N ALA A 70 -7.14 3.25 -5.88
CA ALA A 70 -7.28 2.08 -6.73
C ALA A 70 -6.39 2.15 -7.98
N ASP A 71 -5.85 1.00 -8.37
CA ASP A 71 -4.98 0.76 -9.52
C ASP A 71 -3.77 1.71 -9.65
N VAL A 72 -3.28 2.24 -8.52
CA VAL A 72 -1.96 2.88 -8.43
C VAL A 72 -0.88 1.84 -8.68
N LEU A 73 0.05 2.14 -9.57
CA LEU A 73 1.18 1.27 -9.89
C LEU A 73 2.44 1.74 -9.19
N ALA A 74 3.44 0.85 -9.08
CA ALA A 74 4.72 1.17 -8.45
C ALA A 74 5.40 2.42 -9.06
N THR A 75 5.20 2.66 -10.36
CA THR A 75 5.75 3.83 -11.08
C THR A 75 5.02 5.14 -10.78
N ASP A 76 3.87 5.11 -10.10
CA ASP A 76 3.13 6.30 -9.70
C ASP A 76 3.61 6.86 -8.35
N PHE A 77 4.46 6.12 -7.63
CA PHE A 77 5.03 6.56 -6.35
C PHE A 77 6.10 7.65 -6.59
N PRO A 78 5.99 8.83 -5.97
CA PRO A 78 6.98 9.89 -6.11
C PRO A 78 8.30 9.59 -5.40
N SER A 79 8.27 8.68 -4.41
CA SER A 79 9.44 8.13 -3.73
C SER A 79 9.07 6.83 -3.02
N LEU A 80 10.06 6.11 -2.48
CA LEU A 80 9.80 4.93 -1.64
C LEU A 80 9.33 5.26 -0.22
N HIS A 81 9.47 6.50 0.26
CA HIS A 81 8.96 6.89 1.58
C HIS A 81 7.83 7.90 1.44
N ILE A 82 6.61 7.45 1.71
CA ILE A 82 5.42 8.30 1.69
C ILE A 82 5.09 8.71 3.13
N LYS A 83 5.06 10.02 3.37
CA LYS A 83 4.77 10.58 4.69
C LYS A 83 3.29 10.59 5.01
N SER A 84 2.96 10.67 6.29
CA SER A 84 1.58 10.73 6.78
C SER A 84 0.75 11.80 6.07
N ASN A 85 -0.56 11.53 5.96
CA ASN A 85 -1.57 12.40 5.34
C ASN A 85 -1.39 12.65 3.83
N GLN A 86 -0.60 11.82 3.14
CA GLN A 86 -0.51 11.85 1.68
C GLN A 86 -1.47 10.86 1.03
N ILE A 87 -2.01 11.26 -0.12
CA ILE A 87 -2.80 10.42 -1.00
C ILE A 87 -1.99 10.19 -2.27
N ILE A 88 -1.77 8.92 -2.64
CA ILE A 88 -1.16 8.55 -3.91
C ILE A 88 -2.26 8.20 -4.89
N GLU A 89 -2.23 8.87 -6.04
CA GLU A 89 -3.17 8.66 -7.14
C GLU A 89 -2.42 8.21 -8.39
N LYS A 90 -3.15 7.66 -9.36
CA LYS A 90 -2.58 7.29 -10.64
C LYS A 90 -1.99 8.51 -11.34
N THR A 91 -0.79 8.37 -11.89
CA THR A 91 -0.30 9.31 -12.89
C THR A 91 -1.23 9.20 -14.11
N ARG A 92 -1.67 10.34 -14.68
CA ARG A 92 -2.58 10.34 -15.85
C ARG A 92 -1.95 9.53 -16.99
N ARG A 93 -2.44 8.30 -17.17
CA ARG A 93 -2.16 7.49 -18.35
C ARG A 93 -3.29 7.73 -19.34
N ILE A 94 -2.94 8.04 -20.58
CA ILE A 94 -3.91 8.16 -21.66
C ILE A 94 -4.61 6.81 -21.77
N ARG A 95 -5.94 6.80 -21.58
CA ARG A 95 -6.76 5.65 -21.95
C ARG A 95 -6.59 5.45 -23.45
N HIS A 96 -5.82 4.45 -23.85
CA HIS A 96 -6.00 3.83 -25.16
C HIS A 96 -7.13 2.83 -24.98
N ASP A 97 -8.35 3.34 -25.07
CA ASP A 97 -9.51 2.49 -25.27
C ASP A 97 -9.39 1.99 -26.73
N LEU A 98 -8.91 0.75 -26.90
CA LEU A 98 -8.95 -0.01 -28.17
C LEU A 98 -10.25 -0.80 -28.26
#